data_AF-A0A959KS27-F1
#
_entry.id   AF-A0A959KS27-F1
#
_cell.length_a   1.000
_cell.length_b   1.000
_cell.length_c   1.000
_cell.angle_alpha   90.00
_cell.angle_beta   90.00
_cell.angle_gamma   90.00
#
_symmetry.space_group_name_H-M   'P 1'
#
loop_
_entity.id
_entity.type
_entity.pdbx_description
1 polymer ?
#
loop_
_entity_poly.entity_id
_entity_poly.type
_entity_poly.pdbx_seq_one_letter_code
_entity_poly.pdbx_strand_id
1 'polypeptide(L)'
;PPLRERIGDIPVLVGHFVGLFQEKYRKEDLAVAPEALRLLERHPWPGNVRELQHALERAIILSDSDLLLPEDFRFLGNEPELPEGDPASTLNIEEMERKLILQALQIHKGNISKAA
;
A
#
# COMPACT_ATOMS: atom_id res chain seq x y z
N PRO A 1 -16.83 0.40 -15.23
CA PRO A 1 -16.59 1.85 -15.46
C PRO A 1 -15.28 2.28 -14.80
N PRO A 2 -14.54 3.23 -15.41
CA PRO A 2 -13.31 3.74 -14.83
C PRO A 2 -13.56 4.44 -13.49
N LEU A 3 -12.62 4.34 -12.54
CA LEU A 3 -12.77 4.94 -11.20
C LEU A 3 -12.98 6.46 -11.25
N ARG A 4 -12.55 7.07 -12.35
CA ARG A 4 -12.71 8.49 -12.68
C ARG A 4 -14.16 8.97 -12.70
N GLU A 5 -15.12 8.06 -12.94
CA GLU A 5 -16.56 8.36 -12.90
C GLU A 5 -17.19 8.07 -11.52
N ARG A 6 -16.40 7.57 -10.55
CA ARG A 6 -16.82 7.11 -9.21
C ARG A 6 -15.87 7.56 -8.10
N ILE A 7 -15.43 8.82 -8.15
CA ILE A 7 -14.51 9.40 -7.15
C ILE A 7 -15.08 9.31 -5.72
N GLY A 8 -16.41 9.32 -5.58
CA GLY A 8 -17.09 9.13 -4.28
C GLY A 8 -16.90 7.75 -3.64
N ASP A 9 -16.41 6.76 -4.38
CA ASP A 9 -16.16 5.41 -3.86
C ASP A 9 -14.75 5.28 -3.24
N ILE A 10 -13.87 6.28 -3.35
CA ILE A 10 -12.48 6.20 -2.83
C ILE A 10 -12.45 5.87 -1.33
N PRO A 11 -13.18 6.58 -0.44
CA PRO A 11 -13.19 6.22 0.99
C PRO A 11 -13.68 4.80 1.26
N VAL A 12 -14.68 4.34 0.50
CA VAL A 12 -15.23 2.99 0.63
C VAL A 12 -14.22 1.94 0.17
N LEU A 13 -13.55 2.18 -0.95
CA LEU A 13 -12.53 1.30 -1.51
C LEU A 13 -11.29 1.25 -0.61
N VAL A 14 -10.83 2.40 -0.11
CA VAL A 14 -9.74 2.47 0.87
C VAL A 14 -10.10 1.65 2.11
N GLY A 15 -11.31 1.83 2.66
CA GLY A 15 -11.77 1.03 3.80
C GLY A 15 -11.79 -0.47 3.51
N HIS A 16 -12.29 -0.86 2.34
CA HIS A 16 -12.29 -2.27 1.92
C HIS A 16 -10.88 -2.86 1.81
N PHE A 17 -9.95 -2.15 1.17
CA PHE A 17 -8.57 -2.61 0.99
C PHE A 17 -7.80 -2.62 2.30
N VAL A 18 -7.97 -1.61 3.16
CA VAL A 18 -7.38 -1.60 4.50
C VAL A 18 -7.81 -2.85 5.26
N GLY A 19 -9.10 -3.18 5.29
CA GLY A 19 -9.58 -4.42 5.93
C GLY A 19 -8.95 -5.69 5.35
N LEU A 20 -8.86 -5.77 4.01
CA LEU A 20 -8.23 -6.91 3.34
C LEU A 20 -6.73 -7.03 3.69
N PHE A 21 -6.05 -5.92 3.85
CA PHE A 21 -4.63 -5.88 4.20
C PHE A 21 -4.36 -6.07 5.70
N GLN A 22 -5.27 -5.66 6.58
CA GLN A 22 -5.24 -6.00 8.02
C GLN A 22 -5.12 -7.52 8.19
N GLU A 23 -5.96 -8.29 7.49
CA GLU A 23 -5.92 -9.75 7.51
C GLU A 23 -4.67 -10.31 6.83
N LYS A 24 -4.32 -9.80 5.64
CA LYS A 24 -3.17 -10.30 4.86
C LYS A 24 -1.83 -10.12 5.57
N TYR A 25 -1.61 -8.98 6.23
CA TYR A 25 -0.34 -8.64 6.89
C TYR A 25 -0.38 -8.79 8.41
N ARG A 26 -1.51 -9.22 9.00
CA ARG A 26 -1.71 -9.32 10.45
C ARG A 26 -1.46 -8.00 11.18
N LYS A 27 -1.88 -6.89 10.59
CA LYS A 27 -1.82 -5.54 11.17
C LYS A 27 -3.24 -5.10 11.53
N GLU A 28 -3.79 -5.56 12.65
CA GLU A 28 -5.19 -5.31 13.03
C GLU A 28 -5.51 -3.81 13.26
N ASP A 29 -4.51 -3.03 13.67
CA ASP A 29 -4.62 -1.58 13.90
C ASP A 29 -4.37 -0.73 12.64
N LEU A 30 -4.20 -1.37 11.46
CA LEU A 30 -3.91 -0.64 10.23
C LEU A 30 -5.04 0.35 9.90
N ALA A 31 -4.70 1.62 9.76
CA ALA A 31 -5.61 2.70 9.46
C ALA A 31 -4.98 3.71 8.49
N VAL A 32 -5.83 4.49 7.82
CA VAL A 32 -5.41 5.59 6.95
C VAL A 32 -5.76 6.90 7.64
N ALA A 33 -4.78 7.79 7.82
CA ALA A 33 -5.03 9.09 8.41
C ALA A 33 -5.97 9.93 7.52
N PRO A 34 -6.84 10.78 8.09
CA PRO A 34 -7.74 11.64 7.31
C PRO A 34 -7.01 12.51 6.28
N GLU A 35 -5.80 12.96 6.59
CA GLU A 35 -4.93 13.73 5.70
C GLU A 35 -4.49 12.89 4.49
N ALA A 36 -4.13 11.62 4.73
CA ALA A 36 -3.74 10.68 3.68
C ALA A 36 -4.95 10.33 2.80
N LEU A 37 -6.12 10.11 3.40
CA LEU A 37 -7.35 9.88 2.65
C LEU A 37 -7.67 11.06 1.72
N ARG A 38 -7.56 12.30 2.21
CA ARG A 38 -7.73 13.51 1.37
C ARG A 38 -6.72 13.60 0.23
N LEU A 39 -5.49 13.12 0.42
CA LEU A 39 -4.50 13.03 -0.65
C LEU A 39 -4.96 12.03 -1.73
N LEU A 40 -5.40 10.84 -1.31
CA LEU A 40 -5.90 9.80 -2.21
C LEU A 40 -7.14 10.25 -2.99
N GLU A 41 -8.06 10.99 -2.36
CA GLU A 41 -9.25 11.54 -3.03
C GLU A 41 -8.92 12.58 -4.11
N ARG A 42 -7.82 13.34 -3.92
CA ARG A 42 -7.39 14.38 -4.86
C ARG A 42 -6.56 13.84 -6.02
N HIS A 43 -6.04 12.62 -5.89
CA HIS A 43 -5.23 12.00 -6.92
C HIS A 43 -6.11 11.55 -8.10
N PRO A 44 -5.70 11.79 -9.36
CA PRO A 44 -6.55 11.54 -10.53
C PRO A 44 -6.73 10.06 -10.90
N TRP A 45 -5.95 9.14 -10.31
CA TRP A 45 -5.97 7.68 -10.52
C TRP A 45 -6.09 7.27 -12.00
N PRO A 46 -5.06 7.53 -12.83
CA PRO A 46 -5.08 7.23 -14.26
C PRO A 46 -5.34 5.75 -14.59
N GLY A 47 -4.93 4.80 -13.73
CA GLY A 47 -5.05 3.35 -13.93
C GLY A 47 -6.12 2.62 -13.14
N ASN A 48 -7.17 3.31 -12.65
CA ASN A 48 -8.35 2.74 -11.97
C ASN A 48 -8.09 2.18 -10.54
N VAL A 49 -9.00 1.29 -10.08
CA VAL A 49 -9.01 0.63 -8.76
C VAL A 49 -7.68 -0.05 -8.42
N ARG A 50 -7.00 -0.63 -9.42
CA ARG A 50 -5.75 -1.39 -9.20
C ARG A 50 -4.62 -0.48 -8.75
N GLU A 51 -4.51 0.73 -9.30
CA GLU A 51 -3.50 1.68 -8.83
C GLU A 51 -3.75 2.09 -7.38
N LEU A 52 -5.00 2.36 -6.99
CA LEU A 52 -5.34 2.66 -5.61
C LEU A 52 -4.97 1.49 -4.68
N GLN A 53 -5.29 0.26 -5.08
CA GLN A 53 -4.93 -0.94 -4.34
C GLN A 53 -3.41 -1.09 -4.21
N HIS A 54 -2.65 -0.95 -5.31
CA HIS A 54 -1.19 -1.05 -5.30
C HIS A 54 -0.55 0.05 -4.46
N ALA A 55 -1.05 1.28 -4.54
CA ALA A 55 -0.56 2.40 -3.74
C ALA A 55 -0.78 2.14 -2.24
N LEU A 56 -1.96 1.65 -1.85
CA LEU A 56 -2.23 1.26 -0.47
C LEU A 56 -1.32 0.11 -0.02
N GLU A 57 -1.21 -0.95 -0.81
CA GLU A 57 -0.35 -2.11 -0.50
C GLU A 57 1.11 -1.69 -0.31
N ARG A 58 1.61 -0.85 -1.22
CA ARG A 58 2.96 -0.30 -1.17
C ARG A 58 3.17 0.55 0.08
N ALA A 59 2.24 1.45 0.40
CA ALA A 59 2.30 2.27 1.60
C ALA A 59 2.33 1.40 2.87
N ILE A 60 1.59 0.30 2.91
CA ILE A 60 1.54 -0.63 4.06
C ILE A 60 2.86 -1.38 4.26
N ILE A 61 3.48 -1.80 3.15
CA ILE A 61 4.76 -2.53 3.19
C ILE A 61 5.90 -1.56 3.54
N LEU A 62 5.88 -0.34 2.98
CA LEU A 62 6.92 0.65 3.22
C LEU A 62 6.78 1.36 4.57
N SER A 63 5.56 1.48 5.11
CA SER A 63 5.34 2.08 6.42
C SER A 63 5.68 1.10 7.54
N ASP A 64 6.51 1.56 8.48
CA ASP A 64 6.81 0.85 9.72
C ASP A 64 5.72 1.08 10.79
N SER A 65 4.70 1.89 10.48
CA SER A 65 3.54 2.14 11.34
C SER A 65 2.28 1.42 10.84
N ASP A 66 1.28 1.36 11.72
CA ASP A 66 -0.08 0.94 11.38
C ASP A 66 -0.96 2.15 10.99
N LEU A 67 -0.48 3.38 11.17
CA LEU A 67 -1.18 4.57 10.66
C LEU A 67 -0.51 5.10 9.40
N LEU A 68 -1.18 4.97 8.25
CA LEU A 68 -0.69 5.50 6.98
C LEU A 68 -0.91 7.02 6.91
N LEU A 69 0.18 7.75 6.72
CA LEU A 69 0.25 9.20 6.61
C LEU A 69 0.45 9.63 5.16
N PRO A 70 0.19 10.90 4.80
CA PRO A 70 0.45 11.41 3.44
C PRO A 70 1.89 11.16 2.96
N GLU A 71 2.84 11.10 3.90
CA GLU A 71 4.25 10.86 3.63
C GLU A 71 4.51 9.46 3.06
N ASP A 72 3.71 8.48 3.46
CA ASP A 72 3.77 7.10 2.98
C ASP A 72 3.32 6.97 1.53
N PHE A 73 2.68 8.01 0.97
CA PHE A 73 2.20 8.07 -0.41
C PHE A 73 3.00 9.04 -1.29
N ARG A 74 4.19 9.50 -0.85
CA ARG A 74 5.03 10.44 -1.61
C ARG A 74 5.40 9.96 -3.02
N PHE A 75 5.40 8.65 -3.26
CA PHE A 75 5.65 8.08 -4.58
C PHE A 75 4.56 8.45 -5.60
N LEU A 76 3.32 8.71 -5.18
CA LEU A 76 2.22 9.13 -6.08
C LEU A 76 2.50 10.46 -6.78
N GLY A 77 3.28 11.37 -6.18
CA GLY A 77 3.62 12.66 -6.76
C GLY A 77 4.81 12.64 -7.73
N ASN A 78 5.57 11.54 -7.76
CA ASN A 78 6.80 11.38 -8.54
C ASN A 78 6.73 10.26 -9.57
N GLU A 79 5.58 9.62 -9.75
CA GLU A 79 5.34 8.74 -10.90
C GLU A 79 4.81 9.62 -12.05
N PRO A 80 5.67 10.06 -13.01
CA PRO A 80 5.16 10.27 -14.35
C PRO A 80 4.52 8.95 -14.79
N GLU A 81 3.56 8.99 -15.73
CA GLU A 81 2.98 7.80 -16.33
C GLU A 81 4.11 6.92 -16.90
N LEU A 82 4.69 6.04 -16.08
CA LEU A 82 5.86 5.27 -16.49
C LEU A 82 5.34 4.15 -17.38
N PRO A 83 5.75 4.11 -18.65
CA PRO A 83 5.43 2.97 -19.50
C PRO A 83 5.98 1.70 -18.83
N GLU A 84 5.22 0.59 -18.89
CA GLU A 84 5.67 -0.73 -18.43
C GLU A 84 7.05 -1.03 -19.06
N GLY A 85 8.13 -0.91 -18.28
CA GLY A 85 9.51 -1.03 -18.76
C GLY A 85 10.53 -0.07 -18.15
N ASP A 86 10.12 0.92 -17.34
CA ASP A 86 11.08 1.86 -16.74
C ASP A 86 11.81 1.26 -15.51
N PRO A 87 13.15 1.37 -15.43
CA PRO A 87 13.93 0.86 -14.30
C PRO A 87 13.51 1.43 -12.93
N ALA A 88 12.93 2.62 -12.87
CA ALA A 88 12.39 3.16 -11.62
C ALA A 88 11.24 2.30 -11.05
N SER A 89 10.40 1.75 -11.92
CA SER A 89 9.32 0.82 -11.53
C SER A 89 9.89 -0.52 -11.06
N THR A 90 10.95 -1.02 -11.69
CA THR A 90 11.65 -2.26 -11.28
C THR A 90 12.30 -2.12 -9.91
N LEU A 91 12.97 -0.99 -9.64
CA LEU A 91 13.59 -0.69 -8.34
C LEU A 91 12.57 -0.67 -7.21
N ASN A 92 11.39 -0.09 -7.47
CA ASN A 92 10.29 -0.05 -6.51
C ASN A 92 9.75 -1.45 -6.15
N ILE A 93 9.69 -2.36 -7.14
CA ILE A 93 9.26 -3.74 -6.93
C ILE A 93 10.30 -4.52 -6.13
N GLU A 94 11.59 -4.38 -6.44
CA GLU A 94 12.68 -5.04 -5.71
C GLU A 94 12.75 -4.59 -4.25
N GLU A 95 12.56 -3.29 -3.97
CA GLU A 95 12.52 -2.76 -2.59
C GLU A 95 11.32 -3.32 -1.81
N MET A 96 10.16 -3.41 -2.46
CA MET A 96 8.95 -3.99 -1.87
C MET A 96 9.11 -5.49 -1.59
N GLU A 97 9.66 -6.24 -2.54
CA GLU A 97 9.94 -7.68 -2.40
C GLU A 97 10.94 -7.94 -1.26
N ARG A 98 12.00 -7.13 -1.17
CA ARG A 98 12.98 -7.24 -0.08
C ARG A 98 12.34 -7.00 1.28
N LYS A 99 11.50 -5.98 1.44
CA LYS A 99 10.80 -5.73 2.71
C LYS A 99 9.82 -6.86 3.05
N LEU A 100 9.07 -7.37 2.06
CA LEU A 100 8.17 -8.52 2.25
C LEU A 100 8.91 -9.78 2.72
N ILE A 101 10.05 -10.10 2.10
CA ILE A 101 10.89 -11.22 2.50
C ILE A 101 11.40 -11.01 3.93
N LEU A 102 11.86 -9.80 4.28
CA LEU A 102 12.34 -9.50 5.63
C LEU A 102 11.23 -9.61 6.68
N GLN A 103 10.03 -9.11 6.40
CA GLN A 103 8.87 -9.24 7.30
C GLN A 103 8.46 -10.71 7.45
N ALA A 104 8.40 -11.49 6.36
CA ALA A 104 8.10 -12.91 6.42
C ALA A 104 9.13 -13.69 7.26
N LEU A 105 10.41 -13.35 7.13
CA LEU A 105 11.48 -13.93 7.96
C LEU A 105 11.37 -13.51 9.44
N GLN A 106 10.99 -12.27 9.74
CA GLN A 106 10.77 -11.82 11.12
C GLN A 106 9.59 -12.54 11.79
N ILE A 107 8.49 -12.72 11.07
CA ILE A 107 7.32 -13.47 11.56
C ILE A 107 7.69 -14.93 11.90
N HIS A 108 8.56 -15.55 11.10
CA HIS A 108 8.99 -16.94 11.33
C HIS A 108 10.13 -17.11 12.37
N LYS A 109 10.91 -16.06 12.69
CA LYS A 109 12.01 -16.14 13.67
C LYS A 109 11.56 -16.03 15.14
N GLY A 110 10.28 -15.83 15.42
CA GLY A 110 9.73 -15.74 16.78
C GLY A 110 9.18 -17.04 17.39
N ASN A 111 9.11 -18.15 16.63
CA ASN A 111 8.34 -19.35 17.04
C ASN A 111 9.14 -20.68 17.06
N ILE A 112 10.46 -20.64 17.30
CA ILE A 112 11.29 -21.86 17.43
C ILE A 112 11.67 -22.16 18.90
N SER A 113 10.94 -21.62 19.86
CA SER A 113 11.13 -21.91 21.30
C SER A 113 9.97 -22.76 21.84
N LYS A 114 9.82 -23.98 21.31
CA LYS A 114 9.32 -25.18 22.02
C LYS A 114 9.38 -26.42 21.11
N ALA A 115 10.59 -26.89 20.86
CA ALA A 115 10.84 -28.30 20.59
C ALA A 115 11.96 -28.71 21.55
N ALA A 116 11.54 -29.09 22.75
CA ALA A 116 12.34 -29.81 23.75
C ALA A 116 11.73 -31.19 23.90
#